data_AF-A0A2Z6LJE8-F1
#
_entry.id   AF-A0A2Z6LJE8-F1
#
_cell.length_a   1.000
_cell.length_b   1.000
_cell.length_c   1.000
_cell.angle_alpha   90.00
_cell.angle_beta   90.00
_cell.angle_gamma   90.00
#
_symmetry.space_group_name_H-M   'P 1'
#
loop_
_entity.id
_entity.type
_entity.pdbx_description
1 polymer ?
#
loop_
_entity_poly.entity_id
_entity_poly.type
_entity_poly.pdbx_seq_one_letter_code
_entity_poly.pdbx_strand_id
1 'polypeptide(L)'
;MFKLEPQFSFRSRVGFLDALFSVLSCVVSVPFYTAFLPLLFWSGHGQLARQMTLLMAFCDYIGNCIKDVVSAPRPASPPVRRVTSTKDEEENALEYGLPSSHTLNTVCLSGYLLHYVLTHTQIQGAYINYFGVSLACLFVALVGLGRIYLGMHSLIDVVAGFFIGLGILGLWLTVYECVDNFVVSGQNVTTFWAALSFLLLFAYPTPELPTPSFEFHTAFNGVALGIVSGVQQTYHQFHHDNVPRLFSSEMTIPVFMGRMLLGIPTILIVKFCSKTLAKWTIPVVANTLGIPIKSTTYIPTLNGAKTGEKSKAFDVDTGIRFLQYAGLAWSVVDLVPSIFSYVNL
;
A
#
# COMPACT_ATOMS: atom_id res chain seq x y z
N MET A 1 -21.82 -50.40 -0.14
CA MET A 1 -20.81 -50.53 0.93
C MET A 1 -19.44 -50.27 0.33
N PHE A 2 -19.05 -48.99 0.18
CA PHE A 2 -17.70 -48.60 -0.23
C PHE A 2 -17.00 -47.98 0.97
N LYS A 3 -15.86 -48.57 1.30
CA LYS A 3 -15.01 -48.33 2.47
C LYS A 3 -14.54 -46.88 2.52
N LEU A 4 -14.78 -46.23 3.65
CA LEU A 4 -14.12 -44.98 4.08
C LEU A 4 -12.79 -45.33 4.75
N GLU A 5 -11.67 -44.94 4.13
CA GLU A 5 -10.36 -44.71 4.75
C GLU A 5 -9.59 -43.70 3.87
N PRO A 6 -8.67 -42.86 4.40
CA PRO A 6 -8.78 -42.01 5.57
C PRO A 6 -8.67 -40.52 5.13
N GLN A 7 -9.74 -39.74 5.27
CA GLN A 7 -9.75 -38.29 4.93
C GLN A 7 -8.92 -37.41 5.87
N PHE A 8 -8.32 -37.97 6.92
CA PHE A 8 -7.61 -37.20 7.94
C PHE A 8 -6.24 -36.66 7.49
N SER A 9 -5.53 -37.35 6.58
CA SER A 9 -4.20 -36.90 6.11
C SER A 9 -4.27 -35.83 5.01
N PHE A 10 -5.36 -35.80 4.22
CA PHE A 10 -5.53 -34.81 3.16
C PHE A 10 -5.98 -33.45 3.73
N ARG A 11 -6.84 -33.45 4.75
CA ARG A 11 -7.35 -32.21 5.36
C ARG A 11 -6.29 -31.46 6.16
N SER A 12 -5.32 -32.14 6.78
CA SER A 12 -4.23 -31.48 7.50
C SER A 12 -3.18 -30.85 6.58
N ARG A 13 -2.83 -31.50 5.47
CA ARG A 13 -1.90 -30.94 4.46
C ARG A 13 -2.50 -29.76 3.71
N VAL A 14 -3.80 -29.83 3.37
CA VAL A 14 -4.54 -28.70 2.80
C VAL A 14 -4.61 -27.55 3.80
N GLY A 15 -4.84 -27.82 5.10
CA GLY A 15 -4.85 -26.78 6.12
C GLY A 15 -3.52 -26.05 6.30
N PHE A 16 -2.38 -26.76 6.28
CA PHE A 16 -1.06 -26.13 6.38
C PHE A 16 -0.73 -25.27 5.15
N LEU A 17 -0.98 -25.76 3.94
CA LEU A 17 -0.73 -25.00 2.71
C LEU A 17 -1.67 -23.79 2.59
N ASP A 18 -2.95 -23.96 2.97
CA ASP A 18 -3.89 -22.84 3.08
C ASP A 18 -3.33 -21.77 4.03
N ALA A 19 -2.90 -22.16 5.23
CA ALA A 19 -2.32 -21.22 6.20
C ALA A 19 -1.04 -20.55 5.68
N LEU A 20 -0.12 -21.31 5.08
CA LEU A 20 1.13 -20.79 4.51
C LEU A 20 0.87 -19.74 3.43
N PHE A 21 0.00 -20.04 2.46
CA PHE A 21 -0.28 -19.13 1.36
C PHE A 21 -1.13 -17.94 1.78
N SER A 22 -2.04 -18.11 2.75
CA SER A 22 -2.73 -16.97 3.38
C SER A 22 -1.74 -16.04 4.09
N VAL A 23 -0.76 -16.57 4.84
CA VAL A 23 0.26 -15.74 5.48
C VAL A 23 1.13 -15.03 4.45
N LEU A 24 1.57 -15.72 3.39
CA LEU A 24 2.34 -15.09 2.29
C LEU A 24 1.55 -13.98 1.59
N SER A 25 0.24 -14.18 1.41
CA SER A 25 -0.68 -13.17 0.89
C SER A 25 -0.77 -11.96 1.82
N CYS A 26 -0.86 -12.18 3.13
CA CYS A 26 -0.86 -11.11 4.13
C CYS A 26 0.42 -10.26 4.13
N VAL A 27 1.59 -10.82 3.82
CA VAL A 27 2.87 -10.07 3.75
C VAL A 27 2.89 -9.02 2.64
N VAL A 28 1.92 -9.04 1.72
CA VAL A 28 1.85 -8.09 0.59
C VAL A 28 0.49 -7.37 0.58
N SER A 29 -0.15 -7.33 1.75
CA SER A 29 -1.47 -6.72 1.96
C SER A 29 -1.36 -5.29 2.49
N VAL A 30 -2.46 -4.54 2.40
CA VAL A 30 -2.56 -3.17 2.94
C VAL A 30 -2.22 -3.10 4.45
N PRO A 31 -2.69 -4.03 5.31
CA PRO A 31 -2.26 -4.09 6.71
C PRO A 31 -0.75 -4.24 6.88
N PHE A 32 -0.10 -5.07 6.05
CA PHE A 32 1.35 -5.21 6.09
C PHE A 32 2.04 -3.88 5.80
N TYR A 33 1.68 -3.19 4.72
CA TYR A 33 2.28 -1.89 4.41
C TYR A 33 2.02 -0.83 5.49
N THR A 34 0.82 -0.85 6.07
CA THR A 34 0.44 0.06 7.16
C THR A 34 1.28 -0.16 8.42
N ALA A 35 1.76 -1.39 8.68
CA ALA A 35 2.63 -1.69 9.81
C ALA A 35 4.13 -1.55 9.46
N PHE A 36 4.54 -2.06 8.31
CA PHE A 36 5.93 -2.18 7.87
C PHE A 36 6.56 -0.84 7.47
N LEU A 37 5.83 0.05 6.79
CA LEU A 37 6.41 1.33 6.36
C LEU A 37 6.73 2.27 7.54
N PRO A 38 5.86 2.44 8.56
CA PRO A 38 6.21 3.21 9.76
C PRO A 38 7.40 2.63 10.52
N LEU A 39 7.49 1.30 10.62
CA LEU A 39 8.64 0.59 11.20
C LEU A 39 9.95 1.02 10.53
N LEU A 40 9.97 1.10 9.20
CA LEU A 40 11.16 1.53 8.47
C LEU A 40 11.55 2.98 8.79
N PHE A 41 10.58 3.90 8.80
CA PHE A 41 10.83 5.30 9.20
C PHE A 41 11.41 5.39 10.61
N TRP A 42 10.79 4.74 11.59
CA TRP A 42 11.19 4.86 12.99
C TRP A 42 12.46 4.06 13.33
N SER A 43 12.89 3.16 12.44
CA SER A 43 14.18 2.45 12.51
C SER A 43 15.37 3.26 11.97
N GLY A 44 15.14 4.48 11.47
CA GLY A 44 16.18 5.34 10.87
C GLY A 44 16.47 5.07 9.39
N HIS A 45 15.71 4.18 8.74
CA HIS A 45 15.82 3.91 7.29
C HIS A 45 14.87 4.81 6.49
N GLY A 46 14.95 6.13 6.72
CA GLY A 46 14.01 7.11 6.14
C GLY A 46 13.97 7.09 4.61
N GLN A 47 15.13 7.03 3.95
CA GLN A 47 15.20 6.97 2.48
C GLN A 47 14.52 5.72 1.92
N LEU A 48 14.85 4.54 2.45
CA LEU A 48 14.19 3.28 2.07
C LEU A 48 12.67 3.36 2.27
N ALA A 49 12.22 3.88 3.41
CA ALA A 49 10.81 3.97 3.74
C ALA A 49 10.04 4.89 2.77
N ARG A 50 10.59 6.07 2.45
CA ARG A 50 10.00 7.00 1.47
C ARG A 50 9.90 6.37 0.09
N GLN A 51 11.00 5.81 -0.38
CA GLN A 51 11.10 5.25 -1.73
C GLN A 51 10.19 4.04 -1.90
N MET A 52 10.13 3.14 -0.91
CA MET A 52 9.18 2.03 -0.91
C MET A 52 7.75 2.52 -0.89
N THR A 53 7.42 3.53 -0.09
CA THR A 53 6.04 4.05 -0.04
C THR A 53 5.60 4.62 -1.39
N LEU A 54 6.45 5.45 -2.02
CA LEU A 54 6.15 6.03 -3.32
C LEU A 54 6.09 4.99 -4.44
N LEU A 55 7.01 4.02 -4.43
CA LEU A 55 7.00 2.89 -5.36
C LEU A 55 5.71 2.08 -5.20
N MET A 56 5.30 1.75 -3.98
CA MET A 56 4.05 1.00 -3.76
C MET A 56 2.82 1.77 -4.22
N ALA A 57 2.77 3.08 -3.98
CA ALA A 57 1.67 3.93 -4.47
C ALA A 57 1.63 3.97 -6.01
N PHE A 58 2.80 4.00 -6.67
CA PHE A 58 2.89 3.94 -8.13
C PHE A 58 2.51 2.56 -8.69
N CYS A 59 2.99 1.48 -8.07
CA CYS A 59 2.65 0.09 -8.41
C CYS A 59 1.13 -0.14 -8.29
N ASP A 60 0.50 0.35 -7.22
CA ASP A 60 -0.95 0.24 -7.00
C ASP A 60 -1.76 1.06 -8.03
N TYR A 61 -1.36 2.31 -8.31
CA TYR A 61 -2.04 3.13 -9.32
C TYR A 61 -2.03 2.48 -10.70
N ILE A 62 -0.85 2.12 -11.21
CA ILE A 62 -0.71 1.52 -12.54
C ILE A 62 -1.40 0.16 -12.59
N GLY A 63 -1.21 -0.69 -11.57
CA GLY A 63 -1.83 -2.01 -11.49
C GLY A 63 -3.35 -1.94 -11.51
N ASN A 64 -3.94 -1.04 -10.72
CA ASN A 64 -5.40 -0.88 -10.63
C ASN A 64 -5.97 -0.21 -11.90
N CYS A 65 -5.26 0.74 -12.50
CA CYS A 65 -5.64 1.28 -13.81
C CYS A 65 -5.70 0.19 -14.89
N ILE A 66 -4.68 -0.68 -14.96
CA ILE A 66 -4.67 -1.78 -15.94
C ILE A 66 -5.81 -2.77 -15.65
N LYS A 67 -6.06 -3.10 -14.39
CA LYS A 67 -7.19 -3.96 -13.99
C LYS A 67 -8.52 -3.45 -14.51
N ASP A 68 -8.81 -2.18 -14.27
CA ASP A 68 -10.10 -1.60 -14.63
C ASP A 68 -10.21 -1.35 -16.14
N VAL A 69 -9.11 -1.10 -16.85
CA VAL A 69 -9.08 -0.99 -18.32
C VAL A 69 -9.26 -2.34 -19.00
N VAL A 70 -8.55 -3.38 -18.54
CA VAL A 70 -8.62 -4.71 -19.16
C VAL A 70 -9.89 -5.46 -18.74
N SER A 71 -10.37 -5.22 -17.52
CA SER A 71 -11.60 -5.83 -16.97
C SER A 71 -11.63 -7.36 -17.06
N ALA A 72 -10.46 -8.01 -16.95
CA ALA A 72 -10.34 -9.46 -17.05
C ALA A 72 -11.01 -10.16 -15.86
N PRO A 73 -11.93 -11.12 -16.07
CA PRO A 73 -12.62 -11.80 -14.99
C PRO A 73 -11.67 -12.70 -14.20
N ARG A 74 -11.89 -12.79 -12.88
CA ARG A 74 -11.20 -13.76 -12.02
C ARG A 74 -11.63 -15.20 -12.33
N PRO A 75 -10.83 -16.23 -11.94
CA PRO A 75 -11.22 -17.63 -12.07
C PRO A 75 -12.60 -17.93 -11.45
N ALA A 76 -13.45 -18.64 -12.18
CA ALA A 76 -14.80 -18.97 -11.75
C ALA A 76 -14.81 -19.89 -10.51
N SER A 77 -15.70 -19.59 -9.57
CA SER A 77 -15.93 -20.38 -8.36
C SER A 77 -17.42 -20.66 -8.24
N PRO A 78 -17.89 -21.92 -8.45
CA PRO A 78 -17.15 -23.14 -8.84
C PRO A 78 -16.59 -23.10 -10.28
N PRO A 79 -15.55 -23.90 -10.65
CA PRO A 79 -14.99 -25.08 -9.97
C PRO A 79 -13.78 -24.82 -9.05
N VAL A 80 -13.19 -23.62 -9.04
CA VAL A 80 -12.04 -23.30 -8.18
C VAL A 80 -12.53 -22.91 -6.78
N ARG A 81 -11.97 -23.51 -5.72
CA ARG A 81 -12.26 -23.11 -4.33
C ARG A 81 -11.52 -21.80 -4.03
N ARG A 82 -12.24 -20.72 -3.76
CA ARG A 82 -11.66 -19.46 -3.25
C ARG A 82 -11.44 -19.58 -1.75
N VAL A 83 -10.24 -19.23 -1.30
CA VAL A 83 -9.88 -19.18 0.12
C VAL A 83 -9.58 -17.73 0.46
N THR A 84 -10.53 -17.07 1.11
CA THR A 84 -10.39 -15.71 1.63
C THR A 84 -10.32 -15.80 3.15
N SER A 85 -9.16 -15.47 3.72
CA SER A 85 -8.94 -15.57 5.17
C SER A 85 -9.12 -14.23 5.89
N THR A 86 -9.08 -13.12 5.14
CA THR A 86 -9.16 -11.76 5.67
C THR A 86 -10.19 -10.93 4.90
N LYS A 87 -10.72 -9.87 5.54
CA LYS A 87 -11.65 -8.93 4.89
C LYS A 87 -11.04 -8.26 3.66
N ASP A 88 -9.76 -7.90 3.73
CA ASP A 88 -9.06 -7.30 2.59
C ASP A 88 -8.99 -8.29 1.41
N GLU A 89 -8.82 -9.59 1.67
CA GLU A 89 -8.86 -10.60 0.59
C GLU A 89 -10.25 -10.77 -0.02
N GLU A 90 -11.31 -10.61 0.76
CA GLU A 90 -12.69 -10.58 0.26
C GLU A 90 -12.94 -9.37 -0.64
N GLU A 91 -12.51 -8.17 -0.21
CA GLU A 91 -12.61 -6.95 -1.02
C GLU A 91 -11.77 -7.06 -2.31
N ASN A 92 -10.54 -7.55 -2.19
CA ASN A 92 -9.68 -7.81 -3.35
C ASN A 92 -10.33 -8.82 -4.33
N ALA A 93 -11.14 -9.77 -3.84
CA ALA A 93 -11.83 -10.75 -4.69
C ALA A 93 -12.87 -10.11 -5.61
N LEU A 94 -13.34 -8.89 -5.30
CA LEU A 94 -14.30 -8.14 -6.11
C LEU A 94 -13.63 -7.41 -7.29
N GLU A 95 -12.30 -7.25 -7.26
CA GLU A 95 -11.55 -6.62 -8.35
C GLU A 95 -11.31 -7.57 -9.52
N TYR A 96 -10.95 -7.01 -10.67
CA TYR A 96 -10.50 -7.76 -11.85
C TYR A 96 -9.19 -8.53 -11.60
N GLY A 97 -9.00 -9.61 -12.38
CA GLY A 97 -7.92 -10.57 -12.20
C GLY A 97 -6.56 -10.11 -12.75
N LEU A 98 -6.54 -9.42 -13.89
CA LEU A 98 -5.31 -9.08 -14.62
C LEU A 98 -4.92 -7.61 -14.41
N PRO A 99 -3.68 -7.28 -14.00
CA PRO A 99 -2.64 -8.16 -13.47
C PRO A 99 -2.85 -8.52 -12.00
N SER A 100 -2.13 -9.54 -11.53
CA SER A 100 -2.09 -9.85 -10.10
C SER A 100 -1.32 -8.77 -9.33
N SER A 101 -2.03 -7.91 -8.59
CA SER A 101 -1.40 -6.87 -7.74
C SER A 101 -0.46 -7.47 -6.69
N HIS A 102 -0.76 -8.64 -6.12
CA HIS A 102 0.14 -9.26 -5.14
C HIS A 102 1.48 -9.64 -5.80
N THR A 103 1.46 -10.27 -6.98
CA THR A 103 2.71 -10.61 -7.69
C THR A 103 3.48 -9.34 -8.09
N LEU A 104 2.79 -8.36 -8.67
CA LEU A 104 3.36 -7.07 -9.06
C LEU A 104 4.01 -6.36 -7.86
N ASN A 105 3.28 -6.24 -6.76
CA ASN A 105 3.74 -5.60 -5.53
C ASN A 105 4.92 -6.35 -4.91
N THR A 106 4.93 -7.68 -4.93
CA THR A 106 6.07 -8.47 -4.43
C THR A 106 7.33 -8.23 -5.27
N VAL A 107 7.20 -8.12 -6.60
CA VAL A 107 8.34 -7.80 -7.48
C VAL A 107 8.88 -6.41 -7.15
N CYS A 108 8.02 -5.38 -7.09
CA CYS A 108 8.40 -4.01 -6.72
C CYS A 108 9.10 -4.00 -5.34
N LEU A 109 8.47 -4.62 -4.34
CA LEU A 109 8.90 -4.60 -2.95
C LEU A 109 10.24 -5.31 -2.74
N SER A 110 10.33 -6.57 -3.15
CA SER A 110 11.51 -7.39 -2.93
C SER A 110 12.69 -6.94 -3.80
N GLY A 111 12.42 -6.51 -5.03
CA GLY A 111 13.43 -6.00 -5.94
C GLY A 111 14.06 -4.69 -5.46
N TYR A 112 13.24 -3.73 -5.01
CA TYR A 112 13.76 -2.47 -4.49
C TYR A 112 14.48 -2.66 -3.14
N LEU A 113 13.94 -3.51 -2.25
CA LEU A 113 14.61 -3.83 -0.98
C LEU A 113 15.97 -4.49 -1.22
N LEU A 114 16.06 -5.43 -2.16
CA LEU A 114 17.32 -6.06 -2.55
C LEU A 114 18.30 -5.01 -3.10
N HIS A 115 17.85 -4.15 -4.02
CA HIS A 115 18.66 -3.07 -4.57
C HIS A 115 19.21 -2.15 -3.46
N TYR A 116 18.37 -1.73 -2.52
CA TYR A 116 18.78 -0.88 -1.41
C TYR A 116 19.82 -1.57 -0.52
N VAL A 117 19.59 -2.84 -0.15
CA VAL A 117 20.56 -3.60 0.66
C VAL A 117 21.90 -3.71 -0.06
N LEU A 118 21.91 -4.04 -1.35
CA LEU A 118 23.15 -4.21 -2.11
C LEU A 118 23.92 -2.89 -2.34
N THR A 119 23.22 -1.76 -2.38
CA THR A 119 23.84 -0.44 -2.58
C THR A 119 24.30 0.21 -1.28
N HIS A 120 23.55 0.05 -0.19
CA HIS A 120 23.78 0.77 1.07
C HIS A 120 24.51 -0.06 2.13
N THR A 121 24.58 -1.38 1.99
CA THR A 121 25.41 -2.20 2.87
C THR A 121 26.78 -2.43 2.22
N GLN A 122 27.85 -2.34 3.01
CA GLN A 122 29.22 -2.67 2.57
C GLN A 122 29.42 -4.18 2.34
N ILE A 123 28.33 -4.94 2.25
CA ILE A 123 28.31 -6.38 2.08
C ILE A 123 28.43 -6.66 0.58
N GLN A 124 29.67 -6.68 0.08
CA GLN A 124 29.97 -6.91 -1.33
C GLN A 124 30.45 -8.33 -1.57
N GLY A 125 29.87 -9.00 -2.57
CA GLY A 125 30.32 -10.31 -3.01
C GLY A 125 29.36 -10.94 -4.02
N ALA A 126 29.91 -11.56 -5.07
CA ALA A 126 29.09 -12.22 -6.10
C ALA A 126 28.11 -13.24 -5.48
N TYR A 127 28.56 -14.02 -4.49
CA TYR A 127 27.72 -14.99 -3.77
C TYR A 127 26.54 -14.34 -3.06
N ILE A 128 26.73 -13.16 -2.47
CA ILE A 128 25.69 -12.45 -1.71
C ILE A 128 24.65 -11.87 -2.68
N ASN A 129 25.11 -11.35 -3.82
CA ASN A 129 24.23 -10.91 -4.89
C ASN A 129 23.38 -12.08 -5.43
N TYR A 130 24.01 -13.22 -5.76
CA TYR A 130 23.29 -14.41 -6.24
C TYR A 130 22.29 -14.93 -5.20
N PHE A 131 22.69 -14.97 -3.93
CA PHE A 131 21.81 -15.40 -2.84
C PHE A 131 20.61 -14.45 -2.67
N GLY A 132 20.85 -13.14 -2.66
CA GLY A 132 19.80 -12.12 -2.54
C GLY A 132 18.81 -12.15 -3.70
N VAL A 133 19.30 -12.27 -4.93
CA VAL A 133 18.45 -12.43 -6.13
C VAL A 133 17.65 -13.74 -6.04
N SER A 134 18.29 -14.85 -5.66
CA SER A 134 17.61 -16.14 -5.50
C SER A 134 16.48 -16.06 -4.47
N LEU A 135 16.72 -15.39 -3.33
CA LEU A 135 15.70 -15.21 -2.28
C LEU A 135 14.53 -14.34 -2.76
N ALA A 136 14.81 -13.25 -3.47
CA ALA A 136 13.76 -12.39 -4.05
C ALA A 136 12.94 -13.16 -5.10
N CYS A 137 13.58 -13.90 -6.00
CA CYS A 137 12.90 -14.74 -6.98
C CYS A 137 12.05 -15.82 -6.33
N LEU A 138 12.57 -16.49 -5.29
CA LEU A 138 11.83 -17.49 -4.53
C LEU A 138 10.59 -16.87 -3.87
N PHE A 139 10.73 -15.68 -3.27
CA PHE A 139 9.61 -15.01 -2.62
C PHE A 139 8.52 -14.60 -3.62
N VAL A 140 8.90 -14.03 -4.77
CA VAL A 140 7.97 -13.72 -5.88
C VAL A 140 7.25 -14.98 -6.37
N ALA A 141 7.99 -16.08 -6.58
CA ALA A 141 7.42 -17.34 -7.02
C ALA A 141 6.44 -17.92 -5.99
N LEU A 142 6.78 -17.91 -4.70
CA LEU A 142 5.92 -18.40 -3.63
C LEU A 142 4.62 -17.60 -3.51
N VAL A 143 4.69 -16.26 -3.58
CA VAL A 143 3.49 -15.41 -3.55
C VAL A 143 2.64 -15.65 -4.80
N GLY A 144 3.25 -15.68 -5.99
CA GLY A 144 2.53 -15.93 -7.25
C GLY A 144 1.82 -17.29 -7.28
N LEU A 145 2.51 -18.36 -6.87
CA LEU A 145 1.92 -19.70 -6.74
C LEU A 145 0.82 -19.71 -5.67
N GLY A 146 1.00 -18.99 -4.56
CA GLY A 146 -0.01 -18.84 -3.52
C GLY A 146 -1.31 -18.22 -4.05
N ARG A 147 -1.23 -17.20 -4.93
CA ARG A 147 -2.43 -16.58 -5.52
C ARG A 147 -3.20 -17.51 -6.45
N ILE A 148 -2.51 -18.42 -7.15
CA ILE A 148 -3.14 -19.48 -7.94
C ILE A 148 -3.78 -20.52 -7.02
N TYR A 149 -3.06 -20.95 -5.98
CA TYR A 149 -3.52 -21.96 -5.02
C TYR A 149 -4.77 -21.49 -4.25
N LEU A 150 -4.82 -20.23 -3.83
CA LEU A 150 -5.98 -19.62 -3.15
C LEU A 150 -7.17 -19.37 -4.09
N GLY A 151 -7.02 -19.64 -5.39
CA GLY A 151 -8.08 -19.50 -6.40
C GLY A 151 -8.38 -18.06 -6.79
N MET A 152 -7.46 -17.14 -6.51
CA MET A 152 -7.67 -15.70 -6.70
C MET A 152 -7.29 -15.23 -8.10
N HIS A 153 -6.30 -15.87 -8.73
CA HIS A 153 -5.72 -15.45 -10.00
C HIS A 153 -5.41 -16.64 -10.92
N SER A 154 -5.50 -16.40 -12.22
CA SER A 154 -5.02 -17.33 -13.25
C SER A 154 -3.48 -17.26 -13.39
N LEU A 155 -2.88 -18.24 -14.08
CA LEU A 155 -1.44 -18.18 -14.39
C LEU A 155 -1.08 -16.94 -15.23
N ILE A 156 -1.95 -16.55 -16.15
CA ILE A 156 -1.75 -15.37 -17.01
C ILE A 156 -1.71 -14.10 -16.14
N ASP A 157 -2.58 -14.02 -15.14
CA ASP A 157 -2.64 -12.88 -14.20
C ASP A 157 -1.32 -12.69 -13.45
N VAL A 158 -0.73 -13.80 -12.99
CA VAL A 158 0.54 -13.83 -12.25
C VAL A 158 1.71 -13.48 -13.17
N VAL A 159 1.75 -14.06 -14.38
CA VAL A 159 2.82 -13.79 -15.35
C VAL A 159 2.78 -12.32 -15.80
N ALA A 160 1.60 -11.77 -16.07
CA ALA A 160 1.45 -10.36 -16.40
C ALA A 160 1.86 -9.46 -15.24
N GLY A 161 1.44 -9.77 -14.01
CA GLY A 161 1.86 -9.06 -12.81
C GLY A 161 3.37 -9.07 -12.61
N PHE A 162 4.03 -10.18 -12.91
CA PHE A 162 5.49 -10.30 -12.86
C PHE A 162 6.18 -9.36 -13.87
N PHE A 163 5.80 -9.40 -15.15
CA PHE A 163 6.44 -8.57 -16.18
C PHE A 163 6.13 -7.08 -16.01
N ILE A 164 4.89 -6.73 -15.65
CA ILE A 164 4.53 -5.33 -15.36
C ILE A 164 5.30 -4.84 -14.13
N GLY A 165 5.40 -5.65 -13.07
CA GLY A 165 6.19 -5.34 -11.88
C GLY A 165 7.67 -5.12 -12.19
N LEU A 166 8.27 -5.96 -13.06
CA LEU A 166 9.66 -5.76 -13.51
C LEU A 166 9.83 -4.46 -14.32
N GLY A 167 8.86 -4.13 -15.18
CA GLY A 167 8.86 -2.87 -15.93
C GLY A 167 8.80 -1.64 -15.01
N ILE A 168 7.90 -1.68 -14.02
CA ILE A 168 7.77 -0.61 -13.02
C ILE A 168 9.03 -0.50 -12.16
N LEU A 169 9.56 -1.62 -11.67
CA LEU A 169 10.79 -1.63 -10.89
C LEU A 169 11.96 -1.08 -11.69
N GLY A 170 12.13 -1.52 -12.95
CA GLY A 170 13.17 -1.03 -13.85
C GLY A 170 13.07 0.48 -14.06
N LEU A 171 11.86 1.00 -14.32
CA LEU A 171 11.62 2.44 -14.41
C LEU A 171 11.97 3.16 -13.09
N TRP A 172 11.50 2.65 -11.96
CA TRP A 172 11.76 3.25 -10.65
C TRP A 172 13.25 3.36 -10.34
N LEU A 173 14.03 2.31 -10.60
CA LEU A 173 15.48 2.31 -10.41
C LEU A 173 16.22 3.34 -11.27
N THR A 174 15.61 3.85 -12.35
CA THR A 174 16.20 4.95 -13.15
C THR A 174 15.85 6.34 -12.63
N VAL A 175 14.72 6.49 -11.91
CA VAL A 175 14.19 7.80 -11.50
C VAL A 175 14.23 8.05 -9.99
N TYR A 176 14.46 7.02 -9.17
CA TYR A 176 14.31 7.11 -7.71
C TYR A 176 15.18 8.21 -7.08
N GLU A 177 16.42 8.41 -7.55
CA GLU A 177 17.30 9.48 -7.06
C GLU A 177 16.75 10.87 -7.39
N CYS A 178 16.23 11.05 -8.61
CA CYS A 178 15.60 12.31 -9.04
C CYS A 178 14.37 12.61 -8.19
N VAL A 179 13.52 11.59 -7.96
CA VAL A 179 12.34 11.71 -7.11
C VAL A 179 12.73 12.01 -5.66
N ASP A 180 13.73 11.32 -5.08
CA ASP A 180 14.19 11.57 -3.71
C ASP A 180 14.74 12.99 -3.56
N ASN A 181 15.61 13.41 -4.48
CA ASN A 181 16.18 14.75 -4.48
C ASN A 181 15.09 15.82 -4.59
N PHE A 182 14.10 15.61 -5.45
CA PHE A 182 12.95 16.51 -5.54
C PHE A 182 12.14 16.53 -4.24
N VAL A 183 11.86 15.37 -3.63
CA VAL A 183 11.07 15.26 -2.39
C VAL A 183 11.80 15.84 -1.17
N VAL A 184 13.13 15.88 -1.18
CA VAL A 184 13.96 16.33 -0.05
C VAL A 184 14.38 17.79 -0.18
N SER A 185 14.72 18.23 -1.38
CA SER A 185 15.37 19.53 -1.63
C SER A 185 14.64 20.41 -2.65
N GLY A 186 13.59 19.88 -3.28
CA GLY A 186 12.82 20.60 -4.28
C GLY A 186 12.10 21.81 -3.72
N GLN A 187 11.75 22.74 -4.61
CA GLN A 187 10.86 23.85 -4.30
C GLN A 187 9.43 23.46 -4.64
N ASN A 188 8.45 23.95 -3.87
CA ASN A 188 7.02 23.73 -4.13
C ASN A 188 6.61 22.25 -4.23
N VAL A 189 7.32 21.35 -3.52
CA VAL A 189 7.10 19.90 -3.57
C VAL A 189 5.68 19.54 -3.14
N THR A 190 5.20 20.10 -2.03
CA THR A 190 3.87 19.86 -1.48
C THR A 190 2.76 20.28 -2.43
N THR A 191 2.87 21.46 -3.05
CA THR A 191 1.86 21.95 -3.99
C THR A 191 1.88 21.15 -5.30
N PHE A 192 3.07 20.79 -5.79
CA PHE A 192 3.21 19.92 -6.96
C PHE A 192 2.61 18.52 -6.69
N TRP A 193 2.91 17.90 -5.54
CA TRP A 193 2.37 16.58 -5.20
C TRP A 193 0.87 16.62 -4.95
N ALA A 194 0.34 17.69 -4.33
CA ALA A 194 -1.11 17.87 -4.20
C ALA A 194 -1.80 17.98 -5.57
N ALA A 195 -1.24 18.78 -6.48
CA ALA A 195 -1.75 18.89 -7.85
C ALA A 195 -1.69 17.55 -8.60
N LEU A 196 -0.58 16.81 -8.45
CA LEU A 196 -0.42 15.46 -9.00
C LEU A 196 -1.47 14.51 -8.42
N SER A 197 -1.68 14.51 -7.11
CA SER A 197 -2.71 13.69 -6.45
C SER A 197 -4.09 13.96 -7.02
N PHE A 198 -4.48 15.23 -7.18
CA PHE A 198 -5.75 15.58 -7.82
C PHE A 198 -5.80 15.09 -9.27
N LEU A 199 -4.74 15.32 -10.06
CA LEU A 199 -4.68 14.87 -11.45
C LEU A 199 -4.86 13.34 -11.54
N LEU A 200 -4.21 12.57 -10.68
CA LEU A 200 -4.31 11.10 -10.69
C LEU A 200 -5.73 10.61 -10.37
N LEU A 201 -6.44 11.28 -9.45
CA LEU A 201 -7.85 10.98 -9.16
C LEU A 201 -8.74 11.24 -10.38
N PHE A 202 -8.48 12.29 -11.15
CA PHE A 202 -9.24 12.62 -12.37
C PHE A 202 -8.84 11.78 -13.58
N ALA A 203 -7.57 11.41 -13.69
CA ALA A 203 -7.03 10.63 -14.80
C ALA A 203 -7.32 9.12 -14.66
N TYR A 204 -7.81 8.68 -13.50
CA TYR A 204 -8.14 7.28 -13.25
C TYR A 204 -9.24 6.79 -14.21
N PRO A 205 -9.08 5.62 -14.85
CA PRO A 205 -10.05 5.09 -15.81
C PRO A 205 -11.38 4.75 -15.13
N THR A 206 -12.49 5.00 -15.83
CA THR A 206 -13.81 4.55 -15.34
C THR A 206 -13.96 3.05 -15.56
N PRO A 207 -14.10 2.23 -14.51
CA PRO A 207 -14.22 0.78 -14.67
C PRO A 207 -15.57 0.40 -15.31
N GLU A 208 -15.62 -0.77 -15.94
CA GLU A 208 -16.86 -1.30 -16.54
C GLU A 208 -17.91 -1.66 -15.45
N LEU A 209 -17.46 -2.24 -14.35
CA LEU A 209 -18.26 -2.51 -13.16
C LEU A 209 -17.68 -1.78 -11.94
N PRO A 210 -18.50 -1.38 -10.95
CA PRO A 210 -17.98 -0.80 -9.72
C PRO A 210 -17.03 -1.76 -8.99
N THR A 211 -15.77 -1.35 -8.85
CA THR A 211 -14.71 -2.08 -8.14
C THR A 211 -14.18 -1.24 -6.96
N PRO A 212 -13.64 -1.88 -5.90
CA PRO A 212 -12.97 -1.16 -4.83
C PRO A 212 -11.61 -0.56 -5.25
N SER A 213 -11.11 -0.86 -6.46
CA SER A 213 -9.82 -0.40 -7.00
C SER A 213 -9.61 1.11 -6.87
N PHE A 214 -10.64 1.92 -7.17
CA PHE A 214 -10.57 3.38 -7.05
C PHE A 214 -10.40 3.84 -5.59
N GLU A 215 -10.99 3.12 -4.65
CA GLU A 215 -10.88 3.41 -3.22
C GLU A 215 -9.47 3.14 -2.70
N PHE A 216 -8.86 2.03 -3.13
CA PHE A 216 -7.47 1.70 -2.78
C PHE A 216 -6.50 2.72 -3.35
N HIS A 217 -6.64 3.07 -4.64
CA HIS A 217 -5.83 4.13 -5.24
C HIS A 217 -5.94 5.44 -4.45
N THR A 218 -7.16 5.85 -4.09
CA THR A 218 -7.41 7.07 -3.33
C THR A 218 -6.69 7.05 -1.97
N ALA A 219 -6.68 5.92 -1.27
CA ALA A 219 -5.96 5.76 -0.02
C ALA A 219 -4.44 5.88 -0.22
N PHE A 220 -3.86 5.16 -1.19
CA PHE A 220 -2.43 5.22 -1.47
C PHE A 220 -1.96 6.59 -1.94
N ASN A 221 -2.76 7.28 -2.75
CA ASN A 221 -2.49 8.64 -3.18
C ASN A 221 -2.47 9.62 -1.99
N GLY A 222 -3.41 9.45 -1.05
CA GLY A 222 -3.40 10.16 0.23
C GLY A 222 -2.12 9.87 1.03
N VAL A 223 -1.74 8.59 1.16
CA VAL A 223 -0.49 8.21 1.85
C VAL A 223 0.73 8.87 1.21
N ALA A 224 0.84 8.84 -0.12
CA ALA A 224 1.95 9.45 -0.84
C ALA A 224 2.03 10.97 -0.58
N LEU A 225 0.90 11.68 -0.62
CA LEU A 225 0.85 13.11 -0.29
C LEU A 225 1.27 13.37 1.16
N GLY A 226 0.79 12.58 2.11
CA GLY A 226 1.11 12.73 3.53
C GLY A 226 2.59 12.52 3.82
N ILE A 227 3.20 11.47 3.26
CA ILE A 227 4.66 11.22 3.38
C ILE A 227 5.45 12.36 2.76
N VAL A 228 5.17 12.74 1.51
CA VAL A 228 5.94 13.79 0.81
C VAL A 228 5.83 15.12 1.54
N SER A 229 4.62 15.47 2.01
CA SER A 229 4.41 16.73 2.73
C SER A 229 5.15 16.76 4.07
N GLY A 230 5.03 15.69 4.85
CA GLY A 230 5.67 15.63 6.16
C GLY A 230 7.19 15.52 6.10
N VAL A 231 7.73 14.75 5.15
CA VAL A 231 9.17 14.66 4.91
C VAL A 231 9.72 16.01 4.48
N GLN A 232 9.12 16.67 3.49
CA GLN A 232 9.62 17.97 3.03
C GLN A 232 9.68 19.00 4.18
N GLN A 233 8.69 18.97 5.08
CA GLN A 233 8.62 19.88 6.21
C GLN A 233 9.67 19.58 7.29
N THR A 234 9.98 18.31 7.54
CA THR A 234 10.83 17.89 8.68
C THR A 234 12.09 17.13 8.28
N TYR A 235 12.49 17.19 7.01
CA TYR A 235 13.63 16.41 6.51
C TYR A 235 14.90 16.65 7.32
N HIS A 236 15.26 17.92 7.50
CA HIS A 236 16.45 18.32 8.26
C HIS A 236 16.37 18.00 9.76
N GLN A 237 15.19 17.69 10.30
CA GLN A 237 15.00 17.37 11.71
C GLN A 237 14.99 15.86 11.97
N PHE A 238 14.29 15.08 11.13
CA PHE A 238 13.98 13.68 11.43
C PHE A 238 14.33 12.68 10.32
N HIS A 239 14.62 13.11 9.09
CA HIS A 239 14.76 12.21 7.93
C HIS A 239 16.08 12.32 7.16
N HIS A 240 17.04 13.09 7.70
CA HIS A 240 18.36 13.26 7.11
C HIS A 240 19.21 11.98 7.23
N ASP A 241 20.28 11.88 6.44
CA ASP A 241 21.06 10.63 6.35
C ASP A 241 21.80 10.24 7.64
N ASN A 242 22.08 11.23 8.49
CA ASN A 242 22.75 11.04 9.79
C ASN A 242 21.82 10.58 10.93
N VAL A 243 20.55 10.26 10.67
CA VAL A 243 19.63 9.80 11.72
C VAL A 243 20.11 8.45 12.27
N PRO A 244 20.10 8.25 13.60
CA PRO A 244 20.47 6.98 14.21
C PRO A 244 19.67 5.81 13.63
N ARG A 245 20.38 4.81 13.12
CA ARG A 245 19.78 3.59 12.57
C ARG A 245 19.62 2.54 13.65
N LEU A 246 18.64 1.65 13.49
CA LEU A 246 18.47 0.45 14.33
C LEU A 246 19.81 -0.28 14.46
N PHE A 247 20.19 -0.65 15.69
CA PHE A 247 21.49 -1.24 16.07
C PHE A 247 22.68 -0.28 16.18
N SER A 248 22.48 1.03 16.02
CA SER A 248 23.48 2.03 16.45
C SER A 248 23.49 2.18 17.97
N SER A 249 24.58 2.73 18.53
CA SER A 249 24.71 2.98 19.98
C SER A 249 23.62 3.90 20.53
N GLU A 250 23.01 4.73 19.67
CA GLU A 250 21.96 5.68 20.03
C GLU A 250 20.55 5.06 19.88
N MET A 251 20.38 4.06 19.01
CA MET A 251 19.10 3.35 18.78
C MET A 251 19.17 1.90 19.24
N THR A 252 19.05 1.73 20.56
CA THR A 252 18.95 0.40 21.19
C THR A 252 17.57 -0.24 20.94
N ILE A 253 17.50 -1.56 21.05
CA ILE A 253 16.24 -2.31 20.87
C ILE A 253 15.13 -1.80 21.81
N PRO A 254 15.37 -1.50 23.11
CA PRO A 254 14.34 -0.94 23.97
C PRO A 254 13.79 0.41 23.51
N VAL A 255 14.67 1.29 23.01
CA VAL A 255 14.27 2.61 22.48
C VAL A 255 13.38 2.43 21.25
N PHE A 256 13.78 1.57 20.32
CA PHE A 256 12.97 1.24 19.16
C PHE A 256 11.62 0.61 19.53
N MET A 257 11.59 -0.30 20.50
CA MET A 257 10.33 -0.83 21.03
C MET A 257 9.45 0.26 21.65
N GLY A 258 10.06 1.22 22.37
CA GLY A 258 9.37 2.41 22.88
C GLY A 258 8.75 3.25 21.76
N ARG A 259 9.49 3.50 20.68
CA ARG A 259 8.99 4.17 19.47
C ARG A 259 7.78 3.43 18.88
N MET A 260 7.82 2.11 18.80
CA MET A 260 6.70 1.32 18.28
C MET A 260 5.46 1.38 19.18
N LEU A 261 5.65 1.24 20.49
CA LEU A 261 4.57 1.25 21.48
C LEU A 261 3.87 2.62 21.54
N LEU A 262 4.61 3.70 21.30
CA LEU A 262 4.06 5.06 21.28
C LEU A 262 3.54 5.46 19.89
N GLY A 263 4.25 5.08 18.84
CA GLY A 263 3.95 5.46 17.46
C GLY A 263 2.69 4.80 16.92
N ILE A 264 2.52 3.48 17.09
CA ILE A 264 1.35 2.75 16.55
C ILE A 264 0.02 3.31 17.10
N PRO A 265 -0.17 3.50 18.42
CA PRO A 265 -1.39 4.10 18.93
C PRO A 265 -1.61 5.52 18.40
N THR A 266 -0.56 6.33 18.33
CA THR A 266 -0.63 7.71 17.81
C THR A 266 -1.15 7.74 16.38
N ILE A 267 -0.59 6.93 15.46
CA ILE A 267 -1.04 6.94 14.05
C ILE A 267 -2.50 6.47 13.92
N LEU A 268 -2.97 5.55 14.76
CA LEU A 268 -4.35 5.08 14.76
C LEU A 268 -5.31 6.16 15.28
N ILE A 269 -4.91 6.91 16.31
CA ILE A 269 -5.64 8.07 16.81
C ILE A 269 -5.74 9.14 15.72
N VAL A 270 -4.62 9.49 15.06
CA VAL A 270 -4.63 10.47 13.97
C VAL A 270 -5.51 10.00 12.81
N LYS A 271 -5.46 8.71 12.44
CA LYS A 271 -6.35 8.14 11.42
C LYS A 271 -7.82 8.34 11.77
N PHE A 272 -8.19 8.12 13.04
CA PHE A 272 -9.55 8.31 13.52
C PHE A 272 -9.97 9.78 13.53
N CYS A 273 -9.11 10.67 14.05
CA CYS A 273 -9.35 12.11 14.09
C CYS A 273 -9.46 12.71 12.67
N SER A 274 -8.54 12.34 11.77
CA SER A 274 -8.53 12.81 10.37
C SER A 274 -9.80 12.40 9.63
N LYS A 275 -10.26 11.16 9.82
CA LYS A 275 -11.54 10.68 9.27
C LYS A 275 -12.72 11.48 9.81
N THR A 276 -12.73 11.75 11.11
CA THR A 276 -13.83 12.48 11.78
C THR A 276 -13.90 13.93 11.31
N LEU A 277 -12.73 14.58 11.21
CA LEU A 277 -12.61 15.93 10.69
C LEU A 277 -13.06 16.01 9.23
N ALA A 278 -12.58 15.09 8.38
CA ALA A 278 -12.92 15.07 6.95
C ALA A 278 -14.42 14.85 6.70
N LYS A 279 -15.09 14.02 7.52
CA LYS A 279 -16.54 13.83 7.47
C LYS A 279 -17.32 15.12 7.73
N TRP A 280 -16.76 16.05 8.48
CA TRP A 280 -17.38 17.33 8.77
C TRP A 280 -16.99 18.40 7.74
N THR A 281 -15.69 18.56 7.45
CA THR A 281 -15.18 19.64 6.59
C THR A 281 -15.60 19.48 5.14
N ILE A 282 -15.52 18.27 4.56
CA ILE A 282 -15.75 18.07 3.13
C ILE A 282 -17.21 18.37 2.73
N PRO A 283 -18.25 17.86 3.42
CA PRO A 283 -19.63 18.24 3.11
C PRO A 283 -19.89 19.72 3.28
N VAL A 284 -19.33 20.35 4.33
CA VAL A 284 -19.50 21.79 4.57
C VAL A 284 -18.91 22.58 3.41
N VAL A 285 -17.67 22.29 3.00
CA VAL A 285 -17.01 22.97 1.88
C VAL A 285 -17.77 22.74 0.58
N ALA A 286 -18.16 21.50 0.27
CA ALA A 286 -18.90 21.18 -0.94
C ALA A 286 -20.24 21.91 -1.01
N ASN A 287 -20.99 21.95 0.09
CA ASN A 287 -22.25 22.69 0.17
C ASN A 287 -22.04 24.20 0.04
N THR A 288 -20.97 24.77 0.63
CA THR A 288 -20.66 26.21 0.47
C THR A 288 -20.28 26.57 -0.96
N LEU A 289 -19.68 25.65 -1.70
CA LEU A 289 -19.33 25.82 -3.12
C LEU A 289 -20.49 25.47 -4.07
N GLY A 290 -21.65 25.06 -3.55
CA GLY A 290 -22.82 24.66 -4.33
C GLY A 290 -22.61 23.36 -5.13
N ILE A 291 -21.65 22.53 -4.74
CA ILE A 291 -21.34 21.27 -5.42
C ILE A 291 -22.30 20.19 -4.92
N PRO A 292 -23.05 19.50 -5.80
CA PRO A 292 -23.92 18.40 -5.38
C PRO A 292 -23.07 17.25 -4.82
N ILE A 293 -23.45 16.72 -3.66
CA ILE A 293 -22.71 15.66 -2.96
C ILE A 293 -23.47 14.34 -2.93
N LYS A 294 -22.72 13.24 -2.98
CA LYS A 294 -23.19 11.88 -2.68
C LYS A 294 -22.24 11.22 -1.67
N SER A 295 -22.76 10.33 -0.83
CA SER A 295 -21.98 9.46 0.05
C SER A 295 -22.72 8.15 0.22
N THR A 296 -22.00 7.05 0.03
CA THR A 296 -22.53 5.69 0.13
C THR A 296 -22.16 5.00 1.44
N THR A 297 -21.01 5.36 2.00
CA THR A 297 -20.35 4.61 3.07
C THR A 297 -20.21 5.43 4.34
N TYR A 298 -19.66 6.66 4.26
CA TYR A 298 -19.32 7.40 5.48
C TYR A 298 -20.46 8.23 6.07
N ILE A 299 -21.42 8.65 5.25
CA ILE A 299 -22.57 9.49 5.63
C ILE A 299 -23.86 8.88 5.02
N PRO A 300 -24.48 7.88 5.68
CA PRO A 300 -25.62 7.15 5.13
C PRO A 300 -26.87 8.03 4.88
N THR A 301 -26.97 9.19 5.55
CA THR A 301 -28.08 10.13 5.37
C THR A 301 -28.09 10.77 3.98
N LEU A 302 -27.00 10.67 3.22
CA LEU A 302 -26.89 11.17 1.85
C LEU A 302 -27.19 10.11 0.77
N ASN A 303 -27.56 8.87 1.16
CA ASN A 303 -27.90 7.77 0.24
C ASN A 303 -29.21 7.96 -0.57
N GLY A 304 -29.88 9.12 -0.45
CA GLY A 304 -31.24 9.35 -0.95
C GLY A 304 -31.39 10.19 -2.23
N ALA A 305 -30.31 10.53 -2.94
CA ALA A 305 -30.44 11.26 -4.21
C ALA A 305 -30.86 10.29 -5.32
N LYS A 306 -32.19 10.22 -5.55
CA LYS A 306 -32.95 9.52 -6.58
C LYS A 306 -32.14 8.84 -7.69
N THR A 307 -32.28 7.51 -7.73
CA THR A 307 -32.10 6.65 -8.91
C THR A 307 -32.80 7.25 -10.13
N GLY A 308 -32.05 7.88 -11.04
CA GLY A 308 -32.64 8.35 -12.30
C GLY A 308 -31.80 9.34 -13.10
N GLU A 309 -30.92 10.12 -12.48
CA GLU A 309 -30.06 11.05 -13.21
C GLU A 309 -28.58 10.68 -13.01
N LYS A 310 -27.84 10.59 -14.12
CA LYS A 310 -26.37 10.62 -14.15
C LYS A 310 -25.87 12.00 -13.67
N SER A 311 -26.24 12.40 -12.45
CA SER A 311 -25.81 13.66 -11.87
C SER A 311 -24.35 13.54 -11.47
N LYS A 312 -23.53 14.49 -11.93
CA LYS A 312 -22.11 14.66 -11.59
C LYS A 312 -21.95 15.10 -10.13
N ALA A 313 -22.49 14.32 -9.19
CA ALA A 313 -22.37 14.57 -7.77
C ALA A 313 -20.98 14.12 -7.28
N PHE A 314 -20.31 15.00 -6.55
CA PHE A 314 -19.01 14.72 -5.95
C PHE A 314 -19.16 13.64 -4.88
N ASP A 315 -18.33 12.60 -5.00
CA ASP A 315 -18.28 11.54 -4.01
C ASP A 315 -17.45 11.97 -2.80
N VAL A 316 -18.15 12.28 -1.71
CA VAL A 316 -17.52 12.73 -0.46
C VAL A 316 -16.67 11.60 0.14
N ASP A 317 -17.02 10.33 -0.13
CA ASP A 317 -16.30 9.20 0.46
C ASP A 317 -14.86 9.11 -0.05
N THR A 318 -14.63 9.44 -1.32
CA THR A 318 -13.30 9.56 -1.93
C THR A 318 -12.46 10.61 -1.19
N GLY A 319 -13.00 11.82 -1.01
CA GLY A 319 -12.29 12.90 -0.33
C GLY A 319 -11.98 12.56 1.14
N ILE A 320 -12.94 11.93 1.86
CA ILE A 320 -12.75 11.51 3.25
C ILE A 320 -11.61 10.50 3.34
N ARG A 321 -11.60 9.49 2.46
CA ARG A 321 -10.56 8.46 2.44
C ARG A 321 -9.20 9.06 2.12
N PHE A 322 -9.12 9.95 1.13
CA PHE A 322 -7.89 10.65 0.78
C PHE A 322 -7.28 11.39 1.98
N LEU A 323 -8.07 12.26 2.64
CA LEU A 323 -7.60 13.02 3.81
C LEU A 323 -7.28 12.13 5.02
N GLN A 324 -8.06 11.07 5.23
CA GLN A 324 -7.82 10.12 6.30
C GLN A 324 -6.43 9.47 6.20
N TYR A 325 -6.06 9.02 5.00
CA TYR A 325 -4.79 8.35 4.78
C TYR A 325 -3.62 9.33 4.63
N ALA A 326 -3.86 10.54 4.10
CA ALA A 326 -2.87 11.62 4.13
C ALA A 326 -2.50 12.04 5.55
N GLY A 327 -3.48 12.22 6.44
CA GLY A 327 -3.23 12.52 7.85
C GLY A 327 -2.51 11.39 8.59
N LEU A 328 -2.89 10.13 8.33
CA LEU A 328 -2.17 8.96 8.87
C LEU A 328 -0.70 8.99 8.43
N ALA A 329 -0.43 9.14 7.14
CA ALA A 329 0.93 9.10 6.61
C ALA A 329 1.78 10.30 7.08
N TRP A 330 1.22 11.51 7.07
CA TRP A 330 1.86 12.69 7.63
C TRP A 330 2.26 12.48 9.10
N SER A 331 1.39 11.86 9.91
CA SER A 331 1.72 11.61 11.31
C SER A 331 2.89 10.65 11.52
N VAL A 332 3.11 9.69 10.60
CA VAL A 332 4.25 8.76 10.66
C VAL A 332 5.58 9.50 10.56
N VAL A 333 5.64 10.55 9.74
CA VAL A 333 6.89 11.26 9.40
C VAL A 333 7.07 12.59 10.12
N ASP A 334 6.02 13.20 10.66
CA ASP A 334 6.11 14.52 11.31
C ASP A 334 5.73 14.43 12.80
N LEU A 335 4.44 14.19 13.08
CA LEU A 335 3.92 14.20 14.44
C LEU A 335 4.59 13.17 15.36
N VAL A 336 4.73 11.92 14.91
CA VAL A 336 5.29 10.84 15.72
C VAL A 336 6.79 11.05 16.02
N PRO A 337 7.65 11.37 15.02
CA PRO A 337 9.03 11.75 15.28
C PRO A 337 9.16 12.98 16.20
N SER A 338 8.27 13.97 16.06
CA SER A 338 8.21 15.11 16.98
C SER A 338 7.94 14.65 18.42
N ILE A 339 6.96 13.76 18.62
CA ILE A 339 6.68 13.19 19.94
C ILE A 339 7.90 12.43 20.49
N PHE A 340 8.58 11.63 19.66
CA PHE A 340 9.80 10.91 20.06
C PHE A 340 10.87 11.86 20.59
N SER A 341 11.08 13.00 19.91
CA SER A 341 12.02 14.02 20.38
C SER A 341 11.65 14.61 21.74
N TYR A 342 10.35 14.80 22.04
CA TYR A 342 9.90 15.31 23.34
C TYR A 342 10.06 14.30 24.48
N VAL A 343 9.93 13.00 24.20
CA VAL A 343 10.06 11.94 25.21
C VAL A 343 11.46 11.30 25.24
N ASN A 344 12.42 11.85 24.48
CA ASN A 344 13.78 11.33 24.32
C ASN A 344 13.82 9.87 23.87
N LEU A 345 13.00 9.52 22.87
CA LEU A 345 12.97 8.21 22.21
C LEU A 345 13.55 8.22 20.80
#